data_AF-A0A3E2CFA2-F1
#
_entry.id   AF-A0A3E2CFA2-F1
#
_cell.length_a   1.000
_cell.length_b   1.000
_cell.length_c   1.000
_cell.angle_alpha   90.00
_cell.angle_beta   90.00
_cell.angle_gamma   90.00
#
_symmetry.space_group_name_H-M   'P 1'
#
loop_
_entity.id
_entity.type
_entity.pdbx_description
1 polymer ?
#
loop_
_entity_poly.entity_id
_entity_poly.type
_entity_poly.pdbx_seq_one_letter_code
_entity_poly.pdbx_strand_id
1 'polypeptide(L)'
;DDPLSMYMNDIATIPANMAGVPALSLPAGLSDDALPVGIQIIAPQCHDEKMYKPAAALEAALEEKWSGPIWKSLKAGWLDSLAK
;
A
#
# COMPACT_ATOMS: atom_id res chain seq x y z
N ASP A 1 16.77 20.95 0.64
CA ASP A 1 17.04 20.75 2.08
C ASP A 1 16.03 21.47 2.94
N ASP A 2 14.77 21.02 2.88
CA ASP A 2 13.75 21.37 3.86
C ASP A 2 13.56 20.16 4.79
N PRO A 3 13.92 20.26 6.09
CA PRO A 3 13.77 19.15 7.02
C PRO A 3 12.31 18.72 7.20
N LEU A 4 11.33 19.59 6.90
CA LEU A 4 9.91 19.24 6.94
C LEU A 4 9.49 18.30 5.80
N SER A 5 10.17 18.35 4.66
CA SER A 5 9.89 17.49 3.52
C SER A 5 10.14 16.01 3.84
N MET A 6 11.06 15.71 4.77
CA MET A 6 11.27 14.34 5.25
C MET A 6 10.05 13.83 6.04
N TYR A 7 9.47 14.67 6.90
CA TYR A 7 8.31 14.30 7.71
C TYR A 7 7.05 14.10 6.89
N MET A 8 6.92 14.79 5.75
CA MET A 8 5.77 14.65 4.86
C MET A 8 5.63 13.23 4.28
N ASN A 9 6.73 12.49 4.13
CA ASN A 9 6.68 11.11 3.63
C ASN A 9 5.92 10.19 4.57
N ASP A 10 5.99 10.46 5.88
CA ASP A 10 5.40 9.61 6.92
C ASP A 10 4.08 10.14 7.47
N ILE A 11 3.51 11.16 6.83
CA ILE A 11 2.26 11.80 7.28
C ILE A 11 1.10 10.78 7.39
N ALA A 12 1.08 9.79 6.49
CA ALA A 12 0.08 8.75 6.47
C ALA A 12 0.41 7.58 7.43
N THR A 13 1.67 7.38 7.82
CA THR A 13 2.11 6.18 8.56
C THR A 13 2.29 6.44 10.05
N ILE A 14 2.91 7.57 10.43
CA ILE A 14 3.19 7.96 11.82
C ILE A 14 1.96 7.90 12.75
N PRO A 15 0.75 8.36 12.35
CA PRO A 15 -0.41 8.35 13.24
C PRO A 15 -0.73 6.96 13.81
N ALA A 16 -0.57 5.89 13.01
CA ALA A 16 -0.84 4.52 13.46
C ALA A 16 0.20 4.07 14.51
N ASN A 17 1.48 4.36 14.29
CA ASN A 17 2.55 4.07 15.23
C ASN A 17 2.37 4.82 16.56
N MET A 18 2.04 6.11 16.50
CA MET A 18 1.84 6.94 17.70
C MET A 18 0.63 6.51 18.51
N ALA A 19 -0.44 6.07 17.84
CA ALA A 19 -1.64 5.58 18.50
C ALA A 19 -1.51 4.11 18.97
N GLY A 20 -0.47 3.39 18.56
CA GLY A 20 -0.27 1.98 18.93
C GLY A 20 -1.36 1.06 18.36
N VAL A 21 -1.87 1.39 17.17
CA VAL A 21 -2.99 0.69 16.52
C VAL A 21 -2.51 -0.08 15.28
N PRO A 22 -3.18 -1.20 14.93
CA PRO A 22 -2.85 -1.94 13.73
C PRO A 22 -3.18 -1.16 12.46
N ALA A 23 -2.29 -1.25 11.48
CA ALA A 23 -2.48 -0.73 10.14
C ALA A 23 -1.92 -1.71 9.11
N LEU A 24 -2.60 -1.80 7.97
CA LEU A 24 -2.12 -2.53 6.78
C LEU A 24 -2.07 -1.59 5.58
N SER A 25 -1.20 -1.93 4.63
CA SER A 25 -1.14 -1.28 3.31
C SER A 25 -1.30 -2.34 2.23
N LEU A 26 -2.09 -2.03 1.20
CA LEU A 26 -2.27 -2.90 0.03
C LEU A 26 -2.11 -2.11 -1.27
N PRO A 27 -1.68 -2.75 -2.36
CA PRO A 27 -1.53 -2.08 -3.64
C PRO A 27 -2.87 -1.59 -4.19
N ALA A 28 -2.90 -0.33 -4.65
CA ALA A 28 -4.08 0.36 -5.14
C ALA A 28 -3.97 0.82 -6.60
N GLY A 29 -2.81 0.62 -7.23
CA GLY A 29 -2.57 0.88 -8.64
C GLY A 29 -1.19 1.45 -8.89
N LEU A 30 -1.06 2.15 -10.02
CA LEU A 30 0.14 2.89 -10.40
C LEU A 30 -0.18 4.38 -10.53
N SER A 31 0.78 5.23 -10.22
CA SER A 31 0.73 6.66 -10.56
C SER A 31 0.88 6.87 -12.07
N ASP A 32 0.72 8.12 -12.53
CA ASP A 32 0.98 8.49 -13.93
C ASP A 32 2.43 8.20 -14.35
N ASP A 33 3.36 8.27 -13.40
CA ASP A 33 4.78 7.91 -13.57
C ASP A 33 5.06 6.40 -13.40
N ALA A 34 4.02 5.57 -13.39
CA ALA A 34 4.09 4.11 -13.25
C ALA A 34 4.70 3.59 -11.93
N LEU A 35 4.66 4.39 -10.86
CA LEU A 35 5.12 3.96 -9.53
C LEU A 35 3.98 3.32 -8.72
N PRO A 36 4.26 2.31 -7.87
CA PRO A 36 3.25 1.69 -7.02
C PRO A 36 2.57 2.72 -6.10
N VAL A 37 1.24 2.69 -6.08
CA VAL A 37 0.41 3.42 -5.13
C VAL A 37 -0.25 2.42 -4.19
N GLY A 38 -0.31 2.74 -2.89
CA GLY A 38 -0.95 1.91 -1.88
C GLY A 38 -2.12 2.62 -1.20
N ILE A 39 -3.05 1.84 -0.64
CA ILE A 39 -4.09 2.30 0.28
C ILE A 39 -3.78 1.77 1.68
N GLN A 40 -3.90 2.62 2.70
CA GLN A 40 -3.73 2.23 4.09
C GLN A 40 -5.07 2.09 4.81
N ILE A 41 -5.23 1.00 5.55
CA ILE A 41 -6.39 0.75 6.42
C ILE A 41 -5.89 0.65 7.86
N ILE A 42 -6.43 1.49 8.74
CA ILE A 42 -6.12 1.49 10.18
C ILE A 42 -7.33 0.90 10.91
N ALA A 43 -7.09 -0.04 11.82
CA ALA A 43 -8.11 -0.65 12.66
C ALA A 43 -7.96 -0.24 14.14
N PRO A 44 -9.00 -0.38 14.98
CA PRO A 44 -8.87 -0.14 16.41
C PRO A 44 -7.82 -1.04 17.07
N GLN A 45 -7.33 -0.63 18.24
CA GLN A 45 -6.34 -1.40 18.99
C GLN A 45 -6.80 -2.84 19.25
N CYS A 46 -5.91 -3.81 18.98
CA CYS A 46 -6.16 -5.25 19.11
C CYS A 46 -7.34 -5.77 18.27
N HIS A 47 -7.69 -5.08 17.19
CA HIS A 47 -8.76 -5.45 16.26
C HIS A 47 -8.27 -5.62 14.81
N ASP A 48 -7.09 -6.22 14.63
CA ASP A 48 -6.47 -6.54 13.34
C ASP A 48 -7.42 -7.28 12.39
N GLU A 49 -8.35 -8.07 12.92
CA GLU A 49 -9.36 -8.78 12.12
C GLU A 49 -10.28 -7.84 11.33
N LYS A 50 -10.48 -6.61 11.82
CA LYS A 50 -11.39 -5.64 11.21
C LYS A 50 -10.84 -5.02 9.93
N MET A 51 -9.51 -5.02 9.74
CA MET A 51 -8.89 -4.49 8.52
C MET A 51 -8.86 -5.54 7.39
N TYR A 52 -8.87 -6.85 7.68
CA TYR A 52 -8.75 -7.89 6.65
C TYR A 52 -9.93 -7.95 5.68
N LYS A 53 -11.17 -7.84 6.17
CA LYS A 53 -12.37 -7.89 5.30
C LYS A 53 -12.42 -6.76 4.26
N PRO A 54 -12.28 -5.47 4.63
CA PRO A 54 -12.24 -4.41 3.63
C PRO A 54 -10.99 -4.48 2.74
N ALA A 55 -9.83 -4.89 3.28
CA ALA A 55 -8.63 -5.09 2.48
C ALA A 55 -8.82 -6.16 1.39
N ALA A 56 -9.34 -7.34 1.77
CA ALA A 56 -9.59 -8.43 0.83
C ALA A 56 -10.65 -8.08 -0.22
N ALA A 57 -11.70 -7.35 0.19
CA ALA A 57 -12.72 -6.88 -0.76
C ALA A 57 -12.12 -5.89 -1.79
N LEU A 58 -11.27 -4.98 -1.34
CA LEU A 58 -10.58 -4.03 -2.21
C LEU A 58 -9.58 -4.73 -3.12
N GLU A 59 -8.76 -5.64 -2.60
CA GLU A 59 -7.82 -6.45 -3.38
C GLU A 59 -8.53 -7.22 -4.49
N ALA A 60 -9.60 -7.97 -4.16
CA ALA A 60 -10.36 -8.72 -5.15
C ALA A 60 -10.96 -7.83 -6.25
N ALA A 61 -11.54 -6.68 -5.88
CA ALA A 61 -12.11 -5.74 -6.85
C ALA A 61 -11.04 -5.13 -7.77
N LEU A 62 -9.84 -4.88 -7.24
CA LEU A 62 -8.73 -4.34 -8.00
C LEU A 62 -8.10 -5.38 -8.93
N GLU A 63 -7.92 -6.62 -8.46
CA GLU A 63 -7.45 -7.73 -9.29
C GLU A 63 -8.41 -8.02 -10.44
N GLU A 64 -9.72 -7.99 -10.20
CA GLU A 64 -10.73 -8.11 -11.25
C GLU A 64 -10.58 -6.99 -12.28
N LYS A 65 -10.48 -5.74 -11.82
CA LYS A 65 -10.31 -4.56 -12.69
C LYS A 65 -9.03 -4.64 -13.54
N TRP A 66 -7.95 -5.20 -13.00
CA TRP A 66 -6.66 -5.29 -13.68
C TRP A 66 -6.45 -6.62 -14.43
N SER A 67 -7.41 -7.54 -14.38
CA SER A 67 -7.29 -8.90 -14.92
C SER A 67 -6.09 -9.67 -14.35
N GLY A 68 -5.87 -9.50 -13.05
CA GLY A 68 -4.80 -10.11 -12.27
C GLY A 68 -4.13 -9.13 -11.32
N PRO A 69 -3.14 -9.58 -10.54
CA PRO A 69 -2.48 -8.71 -9.57
C PRO A 69 -1.67 -7.58 -10.24
N ILE A 70 -1.35 -6.53 -9.50
CA ILE A 70 -0.74 -5.30 -10.07
C ILE A 70 0.74 -5.47 -10.45
N TRP A 71 1.47 -6.34 -9.76
CA TRP A 71 2.90 -6.59 -9.97
C TRP A 71 3.34 -7.06 -11.38
N LYS A 72 2.42 -7.54 -12.22
CA LYS A 72 2.62 -7.93 -13.63
C LYS A 72 2.74 -6.71 -14.52
N SER A 73 2.21 -5.58 -14.05
CA SER A 73 2.26 -4.28 -14.73
C SER A 73 3.41 -3.42 -14.22
N LEU A 74 4.14 -3.86 -13.18
CA LEU A 74 5.27 -3.12 -12.64
C LEU A 74 6.46 -3.18 -13.60
N LYS A 75 6.98 -2.01 -13.96
CA LYS A 75 8.25 -1.87 -14.69
C LYS A 75 9.38 -1.61 -13.71
N ALA A 76 9.67 -2.57 -12.85
CA ALA A 76 10.81 -2.45 -11.94
C ALA A 76 12.02 -3.12 -12.59
N GLY A 77 13.00 -2.33 -13.05
CA GLY A 77 14.19 -2.87 -13.73
C GLY A 77 15.03 -3.85 -12.89
N TRP A 78 14.82 -3.91 -11.57
CA TRP A 78 15.42 -4.92 -10.69
C TRP A 78 14.62 -6.24 -10.63
N LEU A 79 13.30 -6.25 -10.90
CA LEU A 79 12.51 -7.48 -11.00
C LEU A 79 12.95 -8.31 -12.22
N ASP A 80 13.29 -7.64 -13.32
CA ASP A 80 13.81 -8.29 -14.54
C ASP A 80 15.15 -9.03 -14.29
N SER A 81 15.89 -8.61 -13.27
CA SER A 81 17.16 -9.26 -12.86
C SER A 81 16.95 -10.51 -12.00
N LEU A 82 15.78 -10.70 -11.38
CA LEU A 82 15.47 -11.86 -10.54
C LEU A 82 14.84 -13.02 -11.32
N ALA A 83 14.42 -12.75 -12.57
CA ALA A 83 13.84 -13.74 -13.49
C ALA A 83 14.89 -14.44 -14.40
N LYS A 84 16.18 -14.15 -14.20
CA LYS A 84 17.32 -14.85 -14.81
C LYS A 84 17.98 -15.76 -13.78
#